data_AF-A0A326QHC0-F1
#
_entry.id   AF-A0A326QHC0-F1
#
_cell.length_a   1.000
_cell.length_b   1.000
_cell.length_c   1.000
_cell.angle_alpha   90.00
_cell.angle_beta   90.00
_cell.angle_gamma   90.00
#
_symmetry.space_group_name_H-M   'P 1'
#
loop_
_entity.id
_entity.type
_entity.pdbx_description
1 polymer ?
#
loop_
_entity_poly.entity_id
_entity_poly.type
_entity_poly.pdbx_seq_one_letter_code
_entity_poly.pdbx_strand_id
1 'polypeptide(L)'
;MAFDPVYAREKLYTAASILMLPDGKQYDQALSSAFFEISLALVGIDPEKIKASLDDSDAELLQTIVDTLDTTGLTAVGDEGLYILKARSLSELQIHDFCEAVLSLSISLGR
;
A
#
# COMPACT_ATOMS: atom_id res chain seq x y z
N MET A 1 15.87 7.78 -9.77
CA MET A 1 15.99 7.85 -8.29
C MET A 1 16.34 6.45 -7.83
N ALA A 2 17.35 6.28 -6.98
CA ALA A 2 17.70 4.94 -6.46
C ALA A 2 16.71 4.56 -5.35
N PHE A 3 16.41 3.27 -5.21
CA PHE A 3 15.59 2.77 -4.12
C PHE A 3 16.23 3.08 -2.76
N ASP A 4 15.45 3.64 -1.84
CA ASP A 4 15.84 3.89 -0.46
C ASP A 4 14.97 3.03 0.48
N PRO A 5 15.51 1.95 1.05
CA PRO A 5 14.76 1.03 1.90
C PRO A 5 14.31 1.68 3.22
N VAL A 6 15.03 2.68 3.73
CA VAL A 6 14.66 3.39 4.95
C VAL A 6 13.43 4.25 4.68
N TYR A 7 13.46 5.02 3.59
CA TYR A 7 12.31 5.82 3.16
C TYR A 7 11.07 4.95 2.89
N ALA A 8 11.24 3.84 2.15
CA ALA A 8 10.13 2.93 1.86
C ALA A 8 9.52 2.33 3.14
N ARG A 9 10.37 1.92 4.09
CA ARG A 9 9.92 1.42 5.39
C ARG A 9 9.13 2.46 6.18
N GLU A 10 9.62 3.70 6.28
CA GLU A 10 8.92 4.79 6.99
C GLU A 10 7.52 5.04 6.40
N LYS A 11 7.41 4.97 5.08
CA LYS A 11 6.16 5.15 4.35
C LYS A 11 5.18 4.01 4.55
N LEU A 12 5.65 2.76 4.48
CA LEU A 12 4.82 1.58 4.79
C LEU A 12 4.37 1.57 6.26
N TYR A 13 5.24 1.96 7.20
CA TYR A 13 4.88 2.04 8.61
C TYR A 13 3.82 3.12 8.87
N THR A 14 3.97 4.28 8.23
CA THR A 14 2.97 5.36 8.29
C THR A 14 1.62 4.88 7.74
N ALA A 15 1.62 4.22 6.58
CA ALA A 15 0.40 3.65 6.00
C ALA A 15 -0.26 2.62 6.93
N ALA A 16 0.52 1.68 7.49
CA ALA A 16 0.02 0.70 8.45
C ALA A 16 -0.62 1.38 9.67
N SER A 17 -0.02 2.45 10.19
CA SER A 17 -0.58 3.19 11.33
C SER A 17 -1.93 3.85 11.03
N ILE A 18 -2.13 4.33 9.80
CA ILE A 18 -3.41 4.91 9.34
C ILE A 18 -4.46 3.81 9.23
N LEU A 19 -4.08 2.66 8.69
CA LEU A 19 -4.96 1.51 8.47
C LEU A 19 -5.43 0.84 9.78
N MET A 20 -4.67 0.97 10.87
CA MET A 20 -5.01 0.42 12.18
C MET A 20 -5.91 1.32 13.03
N LEU A 21 -6.30 2.51 12.53
CA LEU A 21 -7.16 3.42 13.28
C LEU A 21 -8.57 2.82 13.43
N PRO A 22 -9.17 2.90 14.63
CA PRO A 22 -10.51 2.34 14.86
C PRO A 22 -11.55 3.06 14.01
N ASP A 23 -12.43 2.24 13.42
CA ASP A 23 -13.39 2.60 12.39
C ASP A 23 -14.22 3.85 12.73
N GLY A 24 -14.13 4.86 11.86
CA GLY A 24 -14.94 6.07 11.90
C GLY A 24 -15.42 6.42 10.49
N LYS A 25 -16.40 7.33 10.39
CA LYS A 25 -17.09 7.75 9.14
C LYS A 25 -16.21 8.28 7.99
N GLN A 26 -14.89 8.20 8.08
CA GLN A 26 -13.91 8.69 7.09
C GLN A 26 -12.98 7.57 6.59
N TYR A 27 -13.43 6.32 6.64
CA TYR A 27 -12.66 5.14 6.25
C TYR A 27 -12.04 5.26 4.85
N ASP A 28 -12.81 5.71 3.85
CA ASP A 28 -12.32 5.93 2.48
C ASP A 28 -11.16 6.93 2.40
N GLN A 29 -11.19 8.00 3.21
CA GLN A 29 -10.17 9.04 3.22
C GLN A 29 -8.89 8.53 3.90
N ALA A 30 -9.04 7.81 5.01
CA ALA A 30 -7.93 7.14 5.68
C ALA A 30 -7.26 6.12 4.75
N LEU A 31 -8.04 5.25 4.10
CA LEU A 31 -7.55 4.31 3.10
C LEU A 31 -6.86 5.00 1.92
N SER A 32 -7.46 6.06 1.37
CA SER A 32 -6.82 6.79 0.27
C SER A 32 -5.50 7.44 0.68
N SER A 33 -5.38 7.88 1.94
CA SER A 33 -4.15 8.43 2.48
C SER A 33 -3.09 7.34 2.68
N ALA A 34 -3.49 6.17 3.18
CA ALA A 34 -2.62 5.00 3.28
C ALA A 34 -2.14 4.55 1.89
N PHE A 35 -3.02 4.50 0.89
CA PHE A 35 -2.64 4.17 -0.48
C PHE A 35 -1.63 5.15 -1.06
N PHE A 36 -1.80 6.44 -0.78
CA PHE A 36 -0.84 7.44 -1.20
C PHE A 36 0.53 7.24 -0.54
N GLU A 37 0.60 7.03 0.78
CA GLU A 37 1.88 6.76 1.45
C GLU A 37 2.55 5.49 0.91
N ILE A 38 1.80 4.43 0.62
CA ILE A 38 2.35 3.20 0.03
C ILE A 38 2.81 3.47 -1.41
N SER A 39 2.08 4.27 -2.19
CA SER A 39 2.53 4.67 -3.51
C SER A 39 3.89 5.37 -3.46
N LEU A 40 4.11 6.24 -2.46
CA LEU A 40 5.39 6.90 -2.22
C LEU A 40 6.48 5.90 -1.80
N ALA A 41 6.14 4.89 -0.99
CA ALA A 41 7.06 3.80 -0.66
C ALA A 41 7.52 3.04 -1.91
N LEU A 42 6.62 2.88 -2.89
CA LEU A 42 6.84 2.22 -4.16
C LEU A 42 7.50 3.12 -5.22
N VAL A 43 7.57 4.44 -5.00
CA VAL A 43 8.27 5.34 -5.91
C VAL A 43 9.76 5.02 -5.92
N GLY A 44 10.27 4.62 -7.09
CA GLY A 44 11.67 4.25 -7.25
C GLY A 44 11.99 2.81 -6.85
N ILE A 45 10.98 2.04 -6.41
CA ILE A 45 11.03 0.57 -6.36
C ILE A 45 10.96 0.07 -7.80
N ASP A 46 12.07 -0.51 -8.27
CA ASP A 46 12.02 -1.44 -9.40
C ASP A 46 11.56 -2.78 -8.81
N PRO A 47 10.31 -3.23 -9.08
CA PRO A 47 9.75 -4.43 -8.44
C PRO A 47 10.65 -5.65 -8.66
N GLU A 48 11.33 -5.72 -9.81
CA GLU A 48 12.26 -6.81 -10.14
C GLU A 48 13.53 -6.78 -9.29
N LYS A 49 14.06 -5.59 -8.98
CA LYS A 49 15.26 -5.45 -8.13
C LYS A 49 14.96 -5.71 -6.67
N ILE A 50 13.77 -5.33 -6.22
CA ILE A 50 13.35 -5.60 -4.85
C ILE A 50 12.98 -7.06 -4.67
N LYS A 51 12.24 -7.66 -5.61
CA LYS A 51 12.01 -9.12 -5.60
C LYS A 51 13.32 -9.91 -5.54
N ALA A 52 14.37 -9.47 -6.23
CA ALA A 52 15.68 -10.10 -6.16
C ALA A 52 16.39 -9.97 -4.80
N SER A 53 15.97 -9.01 -3.95
CA SER A 53 16.51 -8.78 -2.60
C SER A 53 15.59 -9.25 -1.48
N LEU A 54 14.35 -9.60 -1.80
CA LEU A 54 13.34 -10.11 -0.88
C LEU A 54 13.34 -11.63 -0.89
N ASP A 55 12.88 -12.24 0.21
CA ASP A 55 12.54 -13.65 0.18
C ASP A 55 11.20 -13.88 -0.56
N ASP A 56 10.90 -15.15 -0.89
CA ASP A 56 9.70 -15.50 -1.66
C ASP A 56 8.41 -15.02 -0.96
N SER A 57 8.41 -15.00 0.39
CA SER A 57 7.25 -14.56 1.17
C SER A 57 7.04 -13.06 1.04
N ASP A 58 8.08 -12.25 1.20
CA ASP A 58 8.00 -10.80 1.09
C ASP A 58 7.67 -10.35 -0.35
N ALA A 59 8.13 -11.11 -1.36
CA ALA A 59 7.78 -10.88 -2.75
C ALA A 59 6.27 -11.06 -3.03
N GLU A 60 5.64 -12.07 -2.43
CA GLU A 60 4.19 -12.29 -2.52
C GLU A 60 3.40 -11.18 -1.82
N LEU A 61 3.88 -10.71 -0.66
CA LEU A 61 3.27 -9.57 0.05
C LEU A 61 3.35 -8.29 -0.79
N LEU A 62 4.52 -8.01 -1.39
CA LEU A 62 4.70 -6.87 -2.28
C LEU A 62 3.75 -6.96 -3.49
N GLN A 63 3.60 -8.14 -4.09
CA GLN A 63 2.67 -8.32 -5.21
C GLN A 63 1.22 -8.04 -4.80
N THR A 64 0.80 -8.56 -3.64
CA THR A 64 -0.53 -8.32 -3.08
C THR A 64 -0.79 -6.82 -2.90
N ILE A 65 0.20 -6.08 -2.39
CA ILE A 65 0.12 -4.62 -2.21
C ILE A 65 -0.01 -3.90 -3.56
N VAL A 66 0.81 -4.28 -4.55
CA VAL A 66 0.79 -3.67 -5.89
C VAL A 66 -0.54 -3.91 -6.58
N ASP A 67 -1.06 -5.13 -6.55
CA ASP A 67 -2.35 -5.50 -7.16
C ASP A 67 -3.52 -4.77 -6.48
N THR A 68 -3.42 -4.57 -5.16
CA THR A 68 -4.41 -3.82 -4.38
C THR A 68 -4.33 -2.31 -4.62
N LEU A 69 -3.19 -1.78 -5.05
CA LEU A 69 -3.03 -0.38 -5.42
C LEU A 69 -3.28 -0.10 -6.90
N ASP A 70 -3.43 -1.15 -7.71
CA ASP A 70 -3.67 -0.98 -9.13
C ASP A 70 -5.01 -0.25 -9.36
N THR A 71 -4.88 0.91 -9.98
CA THR A 71 -6.00 1.78 -10.37
C THR A 71 -6.26 1.70 -11.88
N THR A 72 -5.56 0.82 -12.60
CA THR A 72 -5.79 0.58 -14.02
C THR A 72 -7.25 0.22 -14.27
N GLY A 73 -7.88 0.91 -15.23
CA GLY A 73 -9.29 0.72 -15.55
C GLY A 73 -10.26 1.50 -14.66
N LEU A 74 -9.79 2.15 -13.59
CA LEU A 74 -10.60 3.13 -12.86
C LEU A 74 -10.58 4.47 -13.58
N THR A 75 -11.75 5.06 -13.77
CA THR A 75 -11.89 6.41 -14.33
C THR A 75 -12.60 7.27 -13.29
N ALA A 76 -11.94 8.33 -12.86
CA ALA A 76 -12.57 9.33 -12.01
C ALA A 76 -13.62 10.10 -12.80
N VAL A 77 -14.84 10.20 -12.27
CA VAL A 77 -15.88 11.08 -12.79
C VAL A 77 -15.98 12.27 -11.83
N GLY A 78 -15.59 13.46 -12.29
CA GLY A 78 -15.52 14.66 -11.45
C GLY A 78 -14.17 14.81 -10.73
N ASP A 79 -14.19 15.37 -9.51
CA ASP A 79 -13.00 15.72 -8.74
C ASP A 79 -12.52 14.62 -7.77
N GLU A 80 -13.06 13.40 -7.87
CA GLU A 80 -12.65 12.29 -6.98
C GLU A 80 -11.30 11.69 -7.38
N GLY A 81 -10.43 11.47 -6.39
CA GLY A 81 -9.15 10.79 -6.59
C GLY A 81 -9.31 9.29 -6.84
N LEU A 82 -8.48 8.71 -7.72
CA LEU A 82 -8.51 7.29 -8.06
C LEU A 82 -8.35 6.37 -6.83
N TYR A 83 -7.57 6.79 -5.83
CA TYR A 83 -7.42 6.02 -4.58
C TYR A 83 -8.65 6.03 -3.70
N ILE A 84 -9.49 7.07 -3.75
CA ILE A 84 -10.78 7.08 -3.05
C ILE A 84 -11.73 6.07 -3.72
N LEU A 85 -11.77 6.04 -5.05
CA LEU A 85 -12.55 5.06 -5.80
C LEU A 85 -12.06 3.63 -5.54
N LYS A 86 -10.75 3.43 -5.51
CA LYS A 86 -10.16 2.13 -5.16
C LYS A 86 -10.55 1.71 -3.75
N ALA A 87 -10.44 2.60 -2.76
CA ALA A 87 -10.77 2.31 -1.37
C ALA A 87 -12.23 1.81 -1.22
N ARG A 88 -13.17 2.48 -1.89
CA ARG A 88 -14.59 2.09 -1.89
C ARG A 88 -14.89 0.79 -2.62
N SER A 89 -14.00 0.35 -3.51
CA SER A 89 -14.16 -0.89 -4.26
C SER A 89 -13.72 -2.13 -3.47
N LEU A 90 -13.01 -1.95 -2.35
CA LEU A 90 -12.53 -3.05 -1.54
C LEU A 90 -13.56 -3.49 -0.50
N SER A 91 -13.67 -4.80 -0.31
CA SER A 91 -14.39 -5.38 0.82
C SER A 91 -13.58 -5.29 2.10
N GLU A 92 -14.24 -5.38 3.27
CA GLU A 92 -13.58 -5.41 4.58
C GLU A 92 -12.49 -6.49 4.67
N LEU A 93 -12.73 -7.67 4.09
CA LEU A 93 -11.74 -8.75 4.06
C LEU A 93 -10.50 -8.37 3.25
N GLN A 94 -10.69 -7.79 2.06
CA GLN A 94 -9.57 -7.33 1.23
C GLN A 94 -8.76 -6.23 1.92
N ILE A 95 -9.43 -5.37 2.69
CA ILE A 95 -8.76 -4.30 3.44
C ILE A 95 -7.96 -4.91 4.59
N HIS A 96 -8.53 -5.85 5.33
CA HIS A 96 -7.80 -6.57 6.37
C HIS A 96 -6.54 -7.27 5.83
N ASP A 97 -6.68 -8.05 4.76
CA ASP A 97 -5.55 -8.76 4.13
C ASP A 97 -4.48 -7.78 3.64
N PHE A 98 -4.90 -6.64 3.08
CA PHE A 98 -4.01 -5.56 2.67
C PHE A 98 -3.26 -4.93 3.85
N CYS A 99 -3.95 -4.66 4.96
CA CYS A 99 -3.33 -4.13 6.18
C CYS A 99 -2.25 -5.07 6.72
N GLU A 100 -2.54 -6.38 6.77
CA GLU A 100 -1.59 -7.40 7.21
C GLU A 100 -0.37 -7.47 6.28
N ALA A 101 -0.59 -7.39 4.97
CA ALA A 101 0.49 -7.41 3.99
C ALA A 101 1.42 -6.19 4.12
N VAL A 102 0.85 -4.98 4.24
CA VAL A 102 1.61 -3.73 4.42
C VAL A 102 2.41 -3.76 5.72
N LEU A 103 1.81 -4.20 6.83
CA LEU A 103 2.50 -4.31 8.11
C LEU A 103 3.66 -5.32 8.02
N SER A 104 3.40 -6.51 7.48
CA SER A 104 4.39 -7.59 7.40
C SER A 104 5.58 -7.16 6.55
N LEU A 105 5.34 -6.58 5.37
CA LEU A 105 6.41 -6.08 4.51
C LEU A 105 7.22 -4.93 5.17
N SER A 106 6.55 -4.04 5.92
CA SER A 106 7.23 -2.97 6.65
C SER A 106 8.20 -3.48 7.72
N ILE A 107 7.89 -4.63 8.33
CA ILE A 107 8.73 -5.29 9.33
C ILE A 107 9.91 -5.96 8.65
N SER A 108 9.67 -6.67 7.55
CA SER A 108 10.72 -7.38 6.81
C SER A 108 11.77 -6.44 6.23
N LEU A 109 11.36 -5.31 5.64
CA LEU A 109 12.29 -4.27 5.14
C LEU A 109 13.11 -3.59 6.24
N GLY A 110 12.76 -3.79 7.51
CA GLY A 110 13.47 -3.25 8.66
C GLY A 110 14.51 -4.19 9.30
N ARG A 111 14.66 -5.41 8.78
CA ARG A 111 15.65 -6.42 9.21
C ARG A 111 16.89 -6.34 8.34
#